data_AF-A0A8J6PQ82-F1
#
_entry.id   AF-A0A8J6PQ82-F1
#
_cell.length_a   1.000
_cell.length_b   1.000
_cell.length_c   1.000
_cell.angle_alpha   90.00
_cell.angle_beta   90.00
_cell.angle_gamma   90.00
#
_symmetry.space_group_name_H-M   'P 1'
#
loop_
_entity.id
_entity.type
_entity.pdbx_description
1 polymer ?
#
loop_
_entity_poly.entity_id
_entity_poly.type
_entity_poly.pdbx_seq_one_letter_code
_entity_poly.pdbx_strand_id
1 'polypeptide(L)'
;MTIDTTISDRLRLLPARAAEFLRRNPGPQVGMSTAVGRSGLLDVLLQCSPSRGEAFVAYHLISPLLPDHLELHPDSTDDILQVLDRLVVSETECFRAFGPNWPGVVTHAIVVADLLHDDRAPRLPSAPDSHRRLGAWLRAREVACDAGRIDQWYRAQAAAWEPRYFDDGALRNHDLPYADLAITVRDVAAALSVADLVGEGEFTQHHFDTLVAPWQQMTRELAHATRVDAHHPV
;
A
#
# COMPACT_ATOMS: atom_id res chain seq x y z
N MET A 1 -7.33 21.09 2.88
CA MET A 1 -6.98 20.22 1.74
C MET A 1 -8.21 19.41 1.44
N THR A 2 -8.94 19.74 0.38
CA THR A 2 -10.02 18.90 -0.16
C THR A 2 -9.36 17.66 -0.72
N ILE A 3 -9.50 16.53 -0.02
CA ILE A 3 -9.07 15.23 -0.55
C ILE A 3 -10.04 14.94 -1.69
N ASP A 4 -9.53 14.98 -2.91
CA ASP A 4 -10.30 14.55 -4.07
C ASP A 4 -10.62 13.07 -3.85
N THR A 5 -11.89 12.77 -3.60
CA THR A 5 -12.35 11.41 -3.26
C THR A 5 -12.46 10.52 -4.48
N THR A 6 -12.15 11.05 -5.67
CA THR A 6 -12.21 10.33 -6.92
C THR A 6 -10.99 9.45 -7.11
N ILE A 7 -11.22 8.17 -7.43
CA ILE A 7 -10.18 7.25 -7.89
C ILE A 7 -9.55 7.84 -9.16
N SER A 8 -8.21 7.94 -9.19
CA SER A 8 -7.51 8.45 -10.37
C SER A 8 -7.81 7.57 -11.59
N ASP A 9 -7.92 8.17 -12.78
CA ASP A 9 -8.08 7.40 -14.02
C ASP A 9 -6.93 6.40 -14.23
N ARG A 10 -5.75 6.70 -13.69
CA ARG A 10 -4.59 5.79 -13.72
C ARG A 10 -4.87 4.52 -12.92
N LEU A 11 -5.31 4.65 -11.67
CA LEU A 11 -5.65 3.51 -10.82
C LEU A 11 -6.86 2.76 -11.37
N ARG A 12 -7.90 3.50 -11.83
CA ARG A 12 -9.11 2.94 -12.44
C ARG A 12 -8.82 1.98 -13.59
N LEU A 13 -7.90 2.37 -14.48
CA LEU A 13 -7.58 1.65 -15.72
C LEU A 13 -6.35 0.74 -15.61
N LEU A 14 -5.72 0.67 -14.44
CA LEU A 14 -4.51 -0.13 -14.24
C LEU A 14 -4.71 -1.63 -14.56
N PRO A 15 -5.82 -2.28 -14.18
CA PRO A 15 -6.05 -3.68 -14.56
C PRO A 15 -6.08 -3.89 -16.09
N ALA A 16 -6.77 -3.01 -16.83
CA ALA A 16 -6.85 -3.09 -18.28
C ALA A 16 -5.47 -2.90 -18.95
N ARG A 17 -4.65 -1.97 -18.44
CA ARG A 17 -3.26 -1.78 -18.90
C ARG A 17 -2.40 -3.01 -18.62
N ALA A 18 -2.54 -3.61 -17.46
CA ALA A 18 -1.85 -4.85 -17.11
C ALA A 18 -2.25 -6.03 -18.03
N ALA A 19 -3.54 -6.15 -18.36
CA ALA A 19 -4.01 -7.17 -19.30
C ALA A 19 -3.42 -6.95 -20.71
N GLU A 20 -3.39 -5.70 -21.19
CA GLU A 20 -2.77 -5.34 -22.47
C GLU A 20 -1.27 -5.62 -22.46
N PHE A 21 -0.58 -5.33 -21.36
CA PHE A 21 0.84 -5.62 -21.18
C PHE A 21 1.12 -7.12 -21.26
N LEU A 22 0.36 -7.95 -20.54
CA LEU A 22 0.50 -9.41 -20.56
C LEU A 22 0.29 -10.00 -21.96
N ARG A 23 -0.71 -9.51 -22.69
CA ARG A 23 -0.96 -9.95 -24.08
C ARG A 23 0.17 -9.60 -25.03
N ARG A 24 0.83 -8.45 -24.83
CA ARG A 24 1.97 -8.00 -25.66
C ARG A 24 3.27 -8.71 -25.30
N ASN A 25 3.37 -9.22 -24.07
CA ASN A 25 4.55 -9.89 -23.54
C ASN A 25 4.19 -11.28 -23.00
N PRO A 26 3.69 -12.21 -23.84
CA PRO A 26 3.43 -13.57 -23.40
C PRO A 26 4.74 -14.16 -22.87
N GLY A 27 4.71 -14.73 -21.66
CA GLY A 27 5.89 -15.27 -20.97
C GLY A 27 6.68 -16.27 -21.83
N PRO A 28 7.94 -16.57 -21.47
CA PRO A 28 8.76 -17.51 -22.24
C PRO A 28 8.04 -18.85 -22.42
N GLN A 29 8.07 -19.39 -23.65
CA GLN A 29 7.43 -20.66 -23.97
C GLN A 29 7.94 -21.79 -23.05
N VAL A 30 7.02 -22.70 -22.69
CA VAL A 30 7.27 -23.89 -21.86
C VAL A 30 8.56 -24.58 -22.33
N GLY A 31 9.59 -24.59 -21.48
CA GLY A 31 10.88 -25.24 -21.76
C GLY A 31 12.12 -24.33 -21.67
N MET A 32 11.98 -23.01 -21.60
CA MET A 32 13.10 -22.09 -21.35
C MET A 32 12.96 -21.39 -19.99
N SER A 33 13.17 -22.15 -18.91
CA SER A 33 13.26 -21.57 -17.57
C SER A 33 14.66 -21.00 -17.36
N THR A 34 14.91 -19.76 -17.77
CA THR A 34 16.00 -18.98 -17.17
C THR A 34 15.57 -18.63 -15.74
N ALA A 35 16.41 -18.93 -14.75
CA ALA A 35 16.18 -18.63 -13.33
C ALA A 35 16.10 -17.12 -12.99
N VAL A 36 15.92 -16.27 -14.00
CA VAL A 36 15.81 -14.82 -13.91
C VAL A 36 14.41 -14.45 -14.39
N GLY A 37 13.54 -14.07 -13.45
CA GLY A 37 12.29 -13.35 -13.75
C GLY A 37 11.03 -14.21 -13.86
N ARG A 38 10.61 -14.85 -12.77
CA ARG A 38 9.17 -15.12 -12.60
C ARG A 38 8.50 -13.80 -12.22
N SER A 39 8.02 -13.04 -13.19
CA SER A 39 7.25 -11.83 -12.89
C SER A 39 5.93 -12.24 -12.21
N GLY A 40 5.65 -11.71 -11.03
CA GLY A 40 4.33 -11.84 -10.41
C GLY A 40 3.35 -10.83 -11.01
N LEU A 41 2.05 -10.96 -10.70
CA LEU A 41 1.05 -9.94 -11.07
C LEU A 41 1.49 -8.52 -10.62
N LEU A 42 2.09 -8.41 -9.44
CA LEU A 42 2.52 -7.12 -8.93
C LEU A 42 3.67 -6.49 -9.76
N ASP A 43 4.60 -7.29 -10.27
CA ASP A 43 5.65 -6.78 -11.18
C ASP A 43 5.02 -6.18 -12.44
N VAL A 44 3.99 -6.82 -12.99
CA VAL A 44 3.26 -6.31 -14.16
C VAL A 44 2.56 -4.99 -13.83
N LEU A 45 1.87 -4.92 -12.69
CA LEU A 45 1.18 -3.70 -12.25
C LEU A 45 2.17 -2.54 -12.05
N LEU A 46 3.35 -2.82 -11.50
CA LEU A 46 4.43 -1.84 -11.34
C LEU A 46 5.01 -1.36 -12.67
N GLN A 47 5.11 -2.24 -13.68
CA GLN A 47 5.54 -1.83 -15.03
C GLN A 47 4.46 -0.99 -15.75
N CYS A 48 3.20 -1.15 -15.38
CA CYS A 48 2.07 -0.45 -15.98
C CYS A 48 1.68 0.85 -15.26
N SER A 49 2.30 1.15 -14.11
CA SER A 49 1.98 2.32 -13.29
C SER A 49 3.22 3.13 -12.94
N PRO A 50 3.20 4.47 -13.13
CA PRO A 50 4.29 5.32 -12.64
C PRO A 50 4.27 5.50 -11.11
N SER A 51 3.16 5.18 -10.43
CA SER A 51 3.07 5.20 -8.97
C SER A 51 3.03 3.78 -8.43
N ARG A 52 3.99 3.46 -7.55
CA ARG A 52 4.06 2.15 -6.89
C ARG A 52 2.87 1.90 -5.98
N GLY A 53 2.35 2.94 -5.33
CA GLY A 53 1.20 2.81 -4.44
C GLY A 53 -0.09 2.51 -5.20
N GLU A 54 -0.28 3.07 -6.40
CA GLU A 54 -1.40 2.66 -7.29
C GLU A 54 -1.31 1.17 -7.64
N ALA A 55 -0.09 0.65 -7.89
CA ALA A 55 0.12 -0.77 -8.16
C ALA A 55 -0.15 -1.66 -6.94
N PHE A 56 0.28 -1.25 -5.73
CA PHE A 56 0.00 -1.99 -4.49
C PHE A 56 -1.50 -2.03 -4.19
N VAL A 57 -2.19 -0.90 -4.33
CA VAL A 57 -3.65 -0.84 -4.16
C VAL A 57 -4.34 -1.78 -5.15
N ALA A 58 -4.03 -1.68 -6.45
CA ALA A 58 -4.63 -2.55 -7.46
C ALA A 58 -4.34 -4.04 -7.19
N TYR A 59 -3.12 -4.37 -6.77
CA TYR A 59 -2.75 -5.74 -6.41
C TYR A 59 -3.63 -6.30 -5.28
N HIS A 60 -3.91 -5.52 -4.23
CA HIS A 60 -4.78 -5.96 -3.14
C HIS A 60 -6.28 -5.97 -3.47
N LEU A 61 -6.68 -5.32 -4.57
CA LEU A 61 -8.02 -5.47 -5.14
C LEU A 61 -8.12 -6.74 -6.00
N ILE A 62 -7.08 -7.07 -6.76
CA ILE A 62 -7.07 -8.18 -7.72
C ILE A 62 -6.76 -9.53 -7.05
N SER A 63 -5.73 -9.59 -6.20
CA SER A 63 -5.21 -10.83 -5.62
C SER A 63 -6.26 -11.76 -4.98
N PRO A 64 -7.30 -11.28 -4.26
CA PRO A 64 -8.32 -12.16 -3.68
C PRO A 64 -9.28 -12.75 -4.71
N LEU A 65 -9.28 -12.24 -5.95
CA LEU A 65 -10.11 -12.73 -7.06
C LEU A 65 -9.40 -13.82 -7.86
N LEU A 66 -8.10 -14.03 -7.59
CA LEU A 66 -7.30 -15.05 -8.27
C LEU A 66 -7.32 -16.37 -7.48
N PRO A 67 -7.20 -17.52 -8.17
CA PRO A 67 -6.89 -18.78 -7.50
C PRO A 67 -5.54 -18.68 -6.75
N ASP A 68 -5.28 -19.60 -5.81
CA ASP A 68 -4.19 -19.57 -4.81
C ASP A 68 -2.74 -19.35 -5.33
N HIS A 69 -2.55 -19.15 -6.63
CA HIS A 69 -1.27 -18.93 -7.30
C HIS A 69 -1.19 -17.51 -7.89
N LEU A 70 -0.42 -16.64 -7.22
CA LEU A 70 -0.15 -15.25 -7.63
C LEU A 70 1.06 -15.12 -8.58
N GLU A 71 1.73 -16.24 -8.87
CA GLU A 71 2.80 -16.32 -9.87
C GLU A 71 2.20 -16.43 -11.27
N LEU A 72 2.77 -15.70 -12.24
CA LEU A 72 2.44 -15.89 -13.65
C LEU A 72 3.05 -17.22 -14.12
N HIS A 73 2.22 -18.26 -14.20
CA HIS A 73 2.50 -19.51 -14.89
C HIS A 73 1.71 -19.52 -16.21
N PRO A 74 2.18 -20.21 -17.25
CA PRO A 74 1.37 -20.42 -18.45
C PRO A 74 -0.06 -20.89 -18.15
N ASP A 75 -0.22 -21.73 -17.12
CA ASP A 75 -1.52 -22.28 -16.72
C ASP A 75 -2.40 -21.30 -15.91
N SER A 76 -1.81 -20.24 -15.32
CA SER A 76 -2.54 -19.21 -14.55
C SER A 76 -2.71 -17.88 -15.29
N THR A 77 -2.03 -17.70 -16.44
CA THR A 77 -2.04 -16.45 -17.19
C THR A 77 -3.43 -16.13 -17.74
N ASP A 78 -4.15 -17.14 -18.24
CA ASP A 78 -5.51 -16.95 -18.77
C ASP A 78 -6.52 -16.58 -17.66
N ASP A 79 -6.39 -17.18 -16.47
CA ASP A 79 -7.21 -16.84 -15.30
C ASP A 79 -6.93 -15.40 -14.84
N ILE A 80 -5.65 -15.00 -14.81
CA ILE A 80 -5.24 -13.63 -14.47
C ILE A 80 -5.77 -12.64 -15.51
N LEU A 81 -5.65 -12.93 -16.81
CA LEU A 81 -6.21 -12.09 -17.88
C LEU A 81 -7.74 -11.96 -17.74
N GLN A 82 -8.45 -13.05 -17.45
CA GLN A 82 -9.90 -13.01 -17.26
C GLN A 82 -10.30 -12.08 -16.11
N VAL A 83 -9.57 -12.11 -14.99
CA VAL A 83 -9.82 -11.20 -13.86
C VAL A 83 -9.49 -9.76 -14.23
N LEU A 84 -8.33 -9.51 -14.86
CA LEU A 84 -7.89 -8.17 -15.25
C LEU A 84 -8.82 -7.50 -16.27
N ASP A 85 -9.37 -8.25 -17.21
CA ASP A 85 -10.32 -7.72 -18.20
C ASP A 85 -11.67 -7.34 -17.59
N ARG A 86 -12.07 -8.03 -16.52
CA ARG A 86 -13.35 -7.80 -15.85
C ARG A 86 -13.26 -6.71 -14.80
N LEU A 87 -12.10 -6.57 -14.16
CA LEU A 87 -11.95 -5.64 -13.05
C LEU A 87 -11.72 -4.21 -13.55
N VAL A 88 -12.62 -3.33 -13.14
CA VAL A 88 -12.40 -1.88 -13.18
C VAL A 88 -12.34 -1.41 -11.74
N VAL A 89 -11.22 -0.79 -11.34
CA VAL A 89 -11.09 -0.28 -9.97
C VAL A 89 -12.12 0.82 -9.77
N SER A 90 -13.03 0.60 -8.82
CA SER A 90 -14.17 1.45 -8.54
C SER A 90 -14.30 1.69 -7.05
N GLU A 91 -15.09 2.69 -6.65
CA GLU A 91 -15.33 3.01 -5.25
C GLU A 91 -15.94 1.83 -4.50
N THR A 92 -16.77 1.02 -5.17
CA THR A 92 -17.37 -0.19 -4.59
C THR A 92 -16.30 -1.24 -4.27
N GLU A 93 -15.35 -1.45 -5.18
CA GLU A 93 -14.25 -2.40 -4.96
C GLU A 93 -13.32 -1.91 -3.83
N CYS A 94 -12.99 -0.61 -3.82
CA CYS A 94 -12.22 -0.01 -2.73
C CYS A 94 -12.95 -0.09 -1.37
N PHE A 95 -14.26 0.19 -1.34
CA PHE A 95 -15.08 0.08 -0.14
C PHE A 95 -15.09 -1.35 0.41
N ARG A 96 -15.25 -2.36 -0.46
CA ARG A 96 -15.22 -3.76 -0.04
C ARG A 96 -13.87 -4.15 0.54
N ALA A 97 -12.79 -3.72 -0.12
CA ALA A 97 -11.43 -4.11 0.23
C ALA A 97 -10.89 -3.39 1.47
N PHE A 98 -11.20 -2.10 1.64
CA PHE A 98 -10.57 -1.25 2.66
C PHE A 98 -11.57 -0.60 3.64
N GLY A 99 -12.87 -0.77 3.41
CA GLY A 99 -13.95 -0.22 4.23
C GLY A 99 -14.41 1.19 3.85
N PRO A 100 -15.29 1.82 4.65
CA PRO A 100 -15.88 3.13 4.35
C PRO A 100 -14.85 4.25 4.19
N ASN A 101 -13.71 4.16 4.87
CA ASN A 101 -12.62 5.13 4.79
C ASN A 101 -11.54 4.77 3.76
N TRP A 102 -11.89 3.95 2.76
CA TRP A 102 -10.98 3.59 1.67
C TRP A 102 -10.26 4.79 1.01
N PRO A 103 -10.84 6.01 0.86
CA PRO A 103 -10.12 7.11 0.23
C PRO A 103 -8.85 7.50 1.00
N GLY A 104 -8.93 7.46 2.35
CA GLY A 104 -7.78 7.72 3.22
C GLY A 104 -6.71 6.65 3.07
N VAL A 105 -7.11 5.37 3.05
CA VAL A 105 -6.19 4.24 2.88
C VAL A 105 -5.47 4.30 1.54
N VAL A 106 -6.20 4.50 0.43
CA VAL A 106 -5.63 4.59 -0.92
C VAL A 106 -4.70 5.79 -1.06
N THR A 107 -5.11 6.96 -0.56
CA THR A 107 -4.26 8.17 -0.56
C THR A 107 -2.97 7.93 0.22
N HIS A 108 -3.07 7.32 1.39
CA HIS A 108 -1.91 7.00 2.22
C HIS A 108 -0.95 6.02 1.52
N ALA A 109 -1.47 4.94 0.93
CA ALA A 109 -0.66 3.98 0.19
C ALA A 109 0.11 4.62 -0.98
N ILE A 110 -0.54 5.51 -1.73
CA ILE A 110 0.09 6.26 -2.83
C ILE A 110 1.18 7.20 -2.30
N VAL A 111 0.86 8.03 -1.30
CA VAL A 111 1.81 9.00 -0.73
C VAL A 111 3.03 8.32 -0.13
N VAL A 112 2.83 7.24 0.63
CA VAL A 112 3.90 6.46 1.23
C VAL A 112 4.81 5.89 0.14
N ALA A 113 4.22 5.21 -0.84
CA ALA A 113 5.00 4.52 -1.86
C ALA A 113 5.81 5.50 -2.71
N ASP A 114 5.24 6.66 -3.06
CA ASP A 114 5.95 7.72 -3.80
C ASP A 114 7.09 8.32 -2.96
N LEU A 115 6.85 8.61 -1.68
CA LEU A 115 7.86 9.19 -0.79
C LEU A 115 9.05 8.24 -0.56
N LEU A 116 8.76 6.96 -0.37
CA LEU A 116 9.79 5.95 -0.10
C LEU A 116 10.53 5.51 -1.36
N HIS A 117 9.96 5.71 -2.56
CA HIS A 117 10.63 5.41 -3.82
C HIS A 117 11.77 6.39 -4.15
N ASP A 118 11.63 7.66 -3.77
CA ASP A 118 12.55 8.76 -4.11
C ASP A 118 13.86 8.80 -3.28
N ASP A 119 14.33 7.68 -2.73
CA ASP A 119 15.47 7.63 -1.77
C ASP A 119 15.32 8.59 -0.57
N ARG A 120 14.08 9.00 -0.24
CA ARG A 120 13.79 9.90 0.90
C ARG A 120 13.56 9.15 2.19
N ALA A 121 13.41 7.83 2.14
CA ALA A 121 13.23 6.97 3.30
C ALA A 121 14.34 7.16 4.37
N PRO A 122 15.64 7.25 4.02
CA PRO A 122 16.71 7.52 4.99
C PRO A 122 16.68 8.92 5.61
N ARG A 123 15.93 9.86 5.02
CA ARG A 123 15.80 11.24 5.51
C ARG A 123 14.62 11.42 6.46
N LEU A 124 13.80 10.39 6.63
CA LEU A 124 12.71 10.44 7.60
C LEU A 124 13.29 10.30 9.02
N PRO A 125 12.83 11.12 9.97
CA PRO A 125 13.23 10.99 11.36
C PRO A 125 12.70 9.68 11.95
N SER A 126 13.37 9.10 12.94
CA SER A 126 12.88 7.90 13.62
C SER A 126 11.48 8.12 14.20
N ALA A 127 10.58 7.15 14.00
CA ALA A 127 9.23 7.25 14.53
C ALA A 127 9.24 7.22 16.07
N PRO A 128 8.58 8.17 16.75
CA PRO A 128 8.56 8.22 18.22
C PRO A 128 7.83 7.02 18.85
N ASP A 129 8.42 6.45 19.90
CA ASP A 129 7.86 5.53 20.92
C ASP A 129 6.80 4.50 20.44
N SER A 130 7.27 3.34 19.96
CA SER A 130 6.44 2.20 19.50
C SER A 130 5.57 1.58 20.60
N HIS A 131 5.94 1.73 21.87
CA HIS A 131 5.20 1.11 22.99
C HIS A 131 3.83 1.78 23.20
N ARG A 132 3.73 3.10 23.05
CA ARG A 132 2.45 3.83 23.15
C ARG A 132 1.49 3.47 22.02
N ARG A 133 2.04 3.18 20.82
CA ARG A 133 1.23 2.79 19.66
C ARG A 133 0.58 1.44 19.85
N LEU A 134 1.23 0.48 20.53
CA LEU A 134 0.68 -0.85 20.74
C LEU A 134 -0.69 -0.83 21.43
N GLY A 135 -0.87 -0.01 22.46
CA GLY A 135 -2.15 0.13 23.15
C GLY A 135 -3.25 0.67 22.23
N ALA A 136 -2.96 1.75 21.50
CA ALA A 136 -3.89 2.31 20.51
C ALA A 136 -4.20 1.33 19.38
N TRP A 137 -3.20 0.58 18.92
CA TRP A 137 -3.33 -0.42 17.86
C TRP A 137 -4.25 -1.56 18.28
N LEU A 138 -4.11 -2.05 19.52
CA LEU A 138 -4.99 -3.09 20.06
C LEU A 138 -6.44 -2.63 20.08
N ARG A 139 -6.72 -1.40 20.54
CA ARG A 139 -8.09 -0.85 20.53
C ARG A 139 -8.66 -0.69 19.13
N ALA A 140 -7.85 -0.24 18.18
CA ALA A 140 -8.26 -0.10 16.79
C ALA A 140 -8.52 -1.46 16.12
N ARG A 141 -7.73 -2.49 16.46
CA ARG A 141 -7.97 -3.86 16.00
C ARG A 141 -9.22 -4.47 16.63
N GLU A 142 -9.44 -4.27 17.92
CA GLU A 142 -10.63 -4.76 18.63
C GLU A 142 -11.90 -4.20 18.01
N VAL A 143 -11.97 -2.88 17.77
CA VAL A 143 -13.14 -2.27 17.12
C VAL A 143 -13.32 -2.75 15.68
N ALA A 144 -12.22 -3.04 14.96
CA ALA A 144 -12.29 -3.66 13.64
C ALA A 144 -12.87 -5.08 13.70
N CYS A 145 -12.48 -5.89 14.69
CA CYS A 145 -13.05 -7.23 14.91
C CYS A 145 -14.54 -7.15 15.24
N ASP A 146 -14.93 -6.28 16.18
CA ASP A 146 -16.31 -6.14 16.63
C ASP A 146 -17.24 -5.66 15.51
N ALA A 147 -16.72 -4.81 14.61
CA ALA A 147 -17.43 -4.37 13.42
C ALA A 147 -17.43 -5.39 12.26
N GLY A 148 -16.74 -6.54 12.39
CA GLY A 148 -16.60 -7.54 11.33
C GLY A 148 -15.71 -7.10 10.16
N ARG A 149 -14.76 -6.20 10.40
CA ARG A 149 -13.93 -5.51 9.40
C ARG A 149 -12.43 -5.87 9.49
N ILE A 150 -12.10 -6.97 10.16
CA ILE A 150 -10.71 -7.38 10.40
C ILE A 150 -9.94 -7.66 9.10
N ASP A 151 -10.60 -8.16 8.06
CA ASP A 151 -9.98 -8.39 6.75
C ASP A 151 -9.61 -7.07 6.06
N GLN A 152 -10.49 -6.06 6.15
CA GLN A 152 -10.24 -4.71 5.61
C GLN A 152 -9.08 -4.05 6.35
N TRP A 153 -9.03 -4.22 7.67
CA TRP A 153 -7.96 -3.74 8.53
C TRP A 153 -6.59 -4.30 8.13
N TYR A 154 -6.47 -5.61 7.91
CA TYR A 154 -5.21 -6.22 7.45
C TYR A 154 -4.87 -5.88 6.00
N ARG A 155 -5.88 -5.79 5.12
CA ARG A 155 -5.66 -5.45 3.71
C ARG A 155 -5.17 -4.01 3.54
N ALA A 156 -5.69 -3.07 4.33
CA ALA A 156 -5.22 -1.69 4.34
C ALA A 156 -3.72 -1.59 4.71
N GLN A 157 -3.28 -2.36 5.71
CA GLN A 157 -1.87 -2.44 6.09
C GLN A 157 -0.99 -2.98 4.98
N ALA A 158 -1.42 -4.07 4.32
CA ALA A 158 -0.68 -4.69 3.24
C ALA A 158 -0.55 -3.76 2.02
N ALA A 159 -1.63 -3.05 1.66
CA ALA A 159 -1.61 -2.10 0.56
C ALA A 159 -0.68 -0.89 0.78
N ALA A 160 -0.42 -0.52 2.03
CA ALA A 160 0.50 0.56 2.36
C ALA A 160 1.98 0.12 2.37
N TRP A 161 2.27 -1.19 2.51
CA TRP A 161 3.64 -1.69 2.58
C TRP A 161 3.77 -3.10 1.98
N GLU A 162 4.26 -3.17 0.74
CA GLU A 162 4.64 -4.43 0.10
C GLU A 162 6.10 -4.81 0.43
N PRO A 163 6.33 -5.85 1.25
CA PRO A 163 7.68 -6.20 1.74
C PRO A 163 8.72 -6.40 0.63
N ARG A 164 8.33 -7.07 -0.47
CA ARG A 164 9.25 -7.45 -1.56
C ARG A 164 9.93 -6.28 -2.24
N TYR A 165 9.40 -5.06 -2.15
CA TYR A 165 9.98 -3.90 -2.83
C TYR A 165 10.57 -2.86 -1.89
N PHE A 166 10.40 -3.05 -0.59
CA PHE A 166 11.14 -2.29 0.41
C PHE A 166 12.35 -3.06 0.95
N ASP A 167 12.41 -4.39 0.76
CA ASP A 167 13.51 -5.24 1.25
C ASP A 167 14.62 -5.56 0.21
N ASP A 168 14.35 -5.59 -1.11
CA ASP A 168 15.18 -6.39 -2.04
C ASP A 168 16.31 -5.65 -2.82
N GLY A 169 16.63 -4.39 -2.51
CA GLY A 169 17.65 -3.64 -3.28
C GLY A 169 18.52 -2.63 -2.54
N ALA A 170 18.05 -2.06 -1.42
CA ALA A 170 18.75 -0.99 -0.72
C ALA A 170 19.38 -1.40 0.63
N LEU A 171 19.13 -2.63 1.10
CA LEU A 171 19.32 -2.97 2.53
C LEU A 171 20.10 -4.27 2.76
N ARG A 172 21.16 -4.50 1.97
CA ARG A 172 22.16 -5.49 2.35
C ARG A 172 23.11 -4.90 3.40
N ASN A 173 22.91 -5.41 4.62
CA ASN A 173 23.81 -5.41 5.76
C ASN A 173 23.86 -4.13 6.61
N HIS A 174 23.31 -4.32 7.82
CA HIS A 174 23.35 -3.51 9.04
C HIS A 174 22.17 -2.52 9.22
N ASP A 175 21.46 -2.74 10.34
CA ASP A 175 20.36 -1.94 10.93
C ASP A 175 19.01 -2.17 10.19
N LEU A 176 17.87 -2.60 10.76
CA LEU A 176 16.98 -2.17 11.86
C LEU A 176 16.16 -0.84 11.73
N PRO A 177 16.51 0.22 10.96
CA PRO A 177 15.82 1.51 11.06
C PRO A 177 14.52 1.57 10.25
N TYR A 178 14.25 0.59 9.38
CA TYR A 178 13.02 0.56 8.57
C TYR A 178 11.88 -0.24 9.19
N ALA A 179 12.15 -1.02 10.25
CA ALA A 179 11.10 -1.76 10.95
C ALA A 179 10.08 -0.80 11.58
N ASP A 180 10.57 0.26 12.22
CA ASP A 180 9.70 1.30 12.81
C ASP A 180 8.93 2.10 11.76
N LEU A 181 9.56 2.35 10.60
CA LEU A 181 8.89 3.01 9.47
C LEU A 181 7.79 2.13 8.89
N ALA A 182 8.07 0.85 8.64
CA ALA A 182 7.10 -0.12 8.13
C ALA A 182 5.91 -0.27 9.09
N ILE A 183 6.19 -0.38 10.40
CA ILE A 183 5.15 -0.43 11.44
C ILE A 183 4.33 0.87 11.40
N THR A 184 4.97 2.03 11.37
CA THR A 184 4.27 3.32 11.36
C THR A 184 3.36 3.48 10.15
N VAL A 185 3.84 3.13 8.96
CA VAL A 185 3.07 3.16 7.71
C VAL A 185 1.85 2.26 7.81
N ARG A 186 2.03 1.03 8.31
CA ARG A 186 0.96 0.05 8.48
C ARG A 186 -0.05 0.50 9.53
N ASP A 187 0.40 0.99 10.68
CA ASP A 187 -0.43 1.52 11.76
C ASP A 187 -1.36 2.61 11.24
N VAL A 188 -0.84 3.56 10.46
CA VAL A 188 -1.64 4.64 9.85
C VAL A 188 -2.67 4.07 8.88
N ALA A 189 -2.29 3.16 7.99
CA ALA A 189 -3.21 2.56 7.04
C ALA A 189 -4.35 1.79 7.75
N ALA A 190 -4.01 1.06 8.80
CA ALA A 190 -4.96 0.35 9.64
C ALA A 190 -5.91 1.34 10.32
N ALA A 191 -5.38 2.35 11.02
CA ALA A 191 -6.15 3.38 11.70
C ALA A 191 -7.11 4.10 10.74
N LEU A 192 -6.62 4.48 9.56
CA LEU A 192 -7.44 5.11 8.52
C LEU A 192 -8.60 4.21 8.09
N SER A 193 -8.40 2.89 7.96
CA SER A 193 -9.46 1.99 7.56
C SER A 193 -10.67 2.05 8.51
N VAL A 194 -10.47 2.24 9.81
CA VAL A 194 -11.53 2.28 10.84
C VAL A 194 -11.76 3.67 11.42
N ALA A 195 -11.35 4.74 10.73
CA ALA A 195 -11.52 6.11 11.22
C ALA A 195 -12.99 6.47 11.52
N ASP A 196 -13.94 5.82 10.85
CA ASP A 196 -15.39 5.96 11.04
C ASP A 196 -15.88 5.35 12.36
N LEU A 197 -15.09 4.45 12.96
CA LEU A 197 -15.41 3.78 14.22
C LEU A 197 -14.83 4.51 15.43
N VAL A 198 -14.24 5.70 15.24
CA VAL A 198 -13.78 6.51 16.37
C VAL A 198 -14.97 6.92 17.24
N GLY A 199 -14.91 6.59 18.52
CA GLY A 199 -16.00 6.77 19.48
C GLY A 199 -16.83 5.49 19.71
N GLU A 200 -16.62 4.45 18.90
CA GLU A 200 -17.23 3.14 19.11
C GLU A 200 -16.38 2.29 20.08
N GLY A 201 -17.05 1.59 21.00
CA GLY A 201 -16.39 0.79 22.02
C GLY A 201 -15.37 1.59 22.84
N GLU A 202 -14.13 1.09 22.93
CA GLU A 202 -13.01 1.76 23.59
C GLU A 202 -12.06 2.48 22.61
N PHE A 203 -12.39 2.52 21.32
CA PHE A 203 -11.54 3.18 20.33
C PHE A 203 -11.82 4.68 20.29
N THR A 204 -10.91 5.47 20.87
CA THR A 204 -11.08 6.92 21.04
C THR A 204 -10.31 7.71 19.98
N GLN A 205 -10.65 9.00 19.83
CA GLN A 205 -9.87 9.92 18.99
C GLN A 205 -8.40 9.95 19.38
N HIS A 206 -8.09 9.87 20.69
CA HIS A 206 -6.72 9.82 21.16
C HIS A 206 -5.97 8.57 20.67
N HIS A 207 -6.63 7.40 20.63
CA HIS A 207 -6.05 6.19 20.07
C HIS A 207 -5.77 6.36 18.57
N PHE A 208 -6.73 6.88 17.81
CA PHE A 208 -6.53 7.17 16.38
C PHE A 208 -5.35 8.13 16.14
N ASP A 209 -5.31 9.26 16.85
CA ASP A 209 -4.25 10.25 16.72
C ASP A 209 -2.88 9.67 17.08
N THR A 210 -2.82 8.78 18.09
CA THR A 210 -1.58 8.10 18.49
C THR A 210 -1.01 7.23 17.37
N LEU A 211 -1.85 6.63 16.53
CA LEU A 211 -1.42 5.81 15.39
C LEU A 211 -0.98 6.68 14.20
N VAL A 212 -1.66 7.80 13.95
CA VAL A 212 -1.46 8.60 12.73
C VAL A 212 -0.41 9.72 12.91
N ALA A 213 -0.30 10.32 14.09
CA ALA A 213 0.56 11.47 14.35
C ALA A 213 2.05 11.24 14.03
N PRO A 214 2.66 10.07 14.28
CA PRO A 214 4.06 9.82 13.95
C PRO A 214 4.37 10.03 12.46
N TRP A 215 3.55 9.47 11.57
CA TRP A 215 3.70 9.67 10.12
C TRP A 215 3.52 11.13 9.72
N GLN A 216 2.50 11.81 10.27
CA GLN A 216 2.27 13.23 10.01
C GLN A 216 3.44 14.11 10.48
N GLN A 217 4.08 13.75 11.59
CA GLN A 217 5.27 14.47 12.07
C GLN A 217 6.45 14.24 11.12
N MET A 218 6.76 12.99 10.80
CA MET A 218 7.89 12.61 9.94
C MET A 218 7.81 13.31 8.56
N THR A 219 6.63 13.30 7.94
CA THR A 219 6.40 13.95 6.63
C THR A 219 6.46 15.48 6.70
N ARG A 220 6.01 16.10 7.79
CA ARG A 220 6.11 17.56 8.00
C ARG A 220 7.57 18.00 8.16
N GLU A 221 8.36 17.25 8.91
CA GLU A 221 9.79 17.53 9.12
C GLU A 221 10.57 17.38 7.81
N LEU A 222 10.31 16.33 7.03
CA LEU A 222 10.90 16.16 5.70
C LEU A 222 10.56 17.31 4.74
N ALA A 223 9.29 17.73 4.74
CA ALA A 223 8.84 18.86 3.91
C ALA A 223 9.50 20.19 4.32
N HIS A 224 9.75 20.37 5.62
CA HIS A 224 10.48 21.54 6.12
C HIS A 224 11.95 21.51 5.68
N ALA A 225 12.65 20.40 5.89
CA ALA A 225 14.05 20.24 5.49
C ALA A 225 14.26 20.48 3.98
N THR A 226 13.39 19.89 3.15
CA THR A 226 13.46 20.05 1.68
C THR A 226 13.27 21.52 1.24
N ARG A 227 12.47 22.32 1.96
CA ARG A 227 12.30 23.75 1.64
C ARG A 227 13.49 24.58 2.05
N VAL A 228 14.15 24.28 3.16
CA VAL A 228 15.35 25.01 3.62
C VAL A 228 16.48 24.82 2.61
N ASP A 229 16.73 23.58 2.15
CA ASP A 229 17.76 23.28 1.16
C ASP A 229 17.52 24.00 -0.18
N ALA A 230 16.26 24.14 -0.61
CA ALA A 230 15.91 24.86 -1.83
C ALA A 230 16.14 26.38 -1.78
N HIS A 231 16.22 26.98 -0.58
CA HIS A 231 16.41 28.42 -0.39
C HIS A 231 17.86 28.79 -0.07
N HIS A 232 18.77 27.82 0.06
CA HIS A 232 20.22 28.03 0.20
C HIS A 232 20.98 27.17 -0.83
N PRO A 233 20.87 27.46 -2.14
CA PRO A 233 21.77 26.87 -3.12
C PRO A 233 23.18 27.41 -2.87
N VAL A 234 24.12 26.52 -2.58
CA VAL A 234 25.56 26.82 -2.55
C VAL A 234 26.05 27.18 -3.94
#